data_AF-A0A819TKX5-F1
#
_entry.id   AF-A0A819TKX5-F1
#
_cell.length_a   1.000
_cell.length_b   1.000
_cell.length_c   1.000
_cell.angle_alpha   90.00
_cell.angle_beta   90.00
_cell.angle_gamma   90.00
#
_symmetry.space_group_name_H-M   'P 1'
#
loop_
_entity.id
_entity.type
_entity.pdbx_description
1 polymer ?
#
loop_
_entity_poly.entity_id
_entity_poly.type
_entity_poly.pdbx_seq_one_letter_code
_entity_poly.pdbx_strand_id
1 'polypeptide(L)'
;MPYSYGNRHPRFWGWMFGAGTLGGVLADMIASAMNANTGSSTHSPILVERTVIKWMRQLFGFTHENSGGLIVSGTSVATVLCMVVARQRPLTKVRQDGLVNKPRLITYASTETHISVVRALELLELGSKMILRVPTDENFRIKIDDLKTMIQND
;
A
#
# COMPACT_ATOMS: atom_id res chain seq x y z
N MET A 1 0.03 25.92 18.26
CA MET A 1 1.44 25.79 18.67
C MET A 1 2.32 26.58 17.71
N PRO A 2 3.35 27.30 18.20
CA PRO A 2 4.35 27.95 17.34
C PRO A 2 5.18 26.91 16.55
N TYR A 3 5.84 27.33 15.47
CA TYR A 3 6.73 26.50 14.62
C TYR A 3 6.08 25.29 13.92
N SER A 4 4.83 25.41 13.48
CA SER A 4 4.17 24.36 12.69
C SER A 4 4.71 24.27 11.26
N TYR A 5 4.59 23.11 10.61
CA TYR A 5 5.01 22.85 9.21
C TYR A 5 4.44 23.84 8.17
N GLY A 6 3.35 24.53 8.49
CA GLY A 6 2.76 25.55 7.61
C GLY A 6 1.70 25.01 6.64
N ASN A 7 1.41 23.70 6.70
CA ASN A 7 0.42 23.00 5.86
C ASN A 7 -1.04 23.47 6.01
N ARG A 8 -1.31 24.34 6.98
CA ARG A 8 -2.61 25.01 7.16
C ARG A 8 -2.78 26.23 6.25
N HIS A 9 -1.70 26.73 5.67
CA HIS A 9 -1.73 27.92 4.82
C HIS A 9 -2.24 27.54 3.40
N PRO A 10 -3.14 28.32 2.78
CA PRO A 10 -3.72 27.99 1.47
C PRO A 10 -2.69 27.96 0.32
N ARG A 11 -1.53 28.57 0.51
CA ARG A 11 -0.37 28.52 -0.41
C ARG A 11 0.69 27.49 -0.02
N PHE A 12 0.32 26.48 0.75
CA PHE A 12 1.20 25.36 1.04
C PHE A 12 1.12 24.33 -0.09
N TRP A 13 2.12 24.32 -0.97
CA TRP A 13 2.18 23.42 -2.15
C TRP A 13 3.47 22.57 -2.19
N GLY A 14 4.24 22.56 -1.12
CA GLY A 14 5.53 21.86 -1.06
C GLY A 14 5.44 20.37 -0.76
N TRP A 15 4.26 19.84 -0.43
CA TRP A 15 4.09 18.44 -0.06
C TRP A 15 2.67 17.93 -0.31
N MET A 16 2.46 16.60 -0.29
CA MET A 16 1.18 15.99 -0.68
C MET A 16 0.05 16.06 0.37
N PHE A 17 0.33 16.41 1.63
CA PHE A 17 -0.70 16.48 2.69
C PHE A 17 -1.20 17.91 2.89
N GLY A 18 -2.48 18.04 3.26
CA GLY A 18 -3.13 19.33 3.49
C GLY A 18 -3.24 19.72 4.96
N ALA A 19 -4.13 20.67 5.24
CA ALA A 19 -4.38 21.23 6.57
C ALA A 19 -5.10 20.28 7.55
N GLY A 20 -5.61 19.14 7.07
CA GLY A 20 -6.54 18.29 7.79
C GLY A 20 -7.98 18.82 7.74
N THR A 21 -8.91 18.12 8.39
CA THR A 21 -10.32 18.53 8.51
C THR A 21 -10.73 18.58 9.97
N LEU A 22 -11.72 19.40 10.31
CA LEU A 22 -12.26 19.44 11.68
C LEU A 22 -12.77 18.07 12.14
N GLY A 23 -13.45 17.34 11.24
CA GLY A 23 -13.89 15.97 11.50
C GLY A 23 -12.74 15.02 11.80
N GLY A 24 -11.61 15.14 11.08
CA GLY A 24 -10.41 14.35 11.35
C GLY A 24 -9.82 14.61 12.73
N VAL A 25 -9.73 15.89 13.14
CA VAL A 25 -9.22 16.25 14.47
C VAL A 25 -10.10 15.67 15.58
N LEU A 26 -11.43 15.76 15.45
CA LEU A 26 -12.34 15.17 16.42
C LEU A 26 -12.25 13.64 16.46
N ALA A 27 -12.11 13.00 15.30
CA ALA A 27 -11.92 11.56 15.21
C ALA A 27 -10.60 11.13 15.89
N ASP A 28 -9.51 11.86 15.69
CA ASP A 28 -8.22 11.60 16.33
C ASP A 28 -8.30 11.76 17.85
N MET A 29 -9.00 12.79 18.34
CA MET A 29 -9.24 12.99 19.77
C MET A 29 -10.02 11.82 20.38
N ILE A 30 -11.08 11.36 19.72
CA ILE A 30 -11.88 10.22 20.19
C ILE A 30 -11.04 8.94 20.16
N ALA A 31 -10.33 8.67 19.07
CA ALA A 31 -9.45 7.51 18.95
C ALA A 31 -8.39 7.49 20.06
N SER A 32 -7.77 8.65 20.34
CA SER A 32 -6.81 8.80 21.43
C SER A 32 -7.45 8.59 22.81
N ALA A 33 -8.66 9.08 23.04
CA ALA A 33 -9.37 8.89 24.31
C ALA A 33 -9.77 7.43 24.55
N MET A 34 -10.14 6.72 23.48
CA MET A 34 -10.51 5.30 23.55
C MET A 34 -9.30 4.39 23.78
N ASN A 35 -8.11 4.79 23.31
CA ASN A 35 -6.85 4.04 23.44
C ASN A 35 -7.02 2.54 23.12
N ALA A 36 -7.77 2.24 22.05
CA ALA A 36 -8.21 0.89 21.77
C ALA A 36 -7.14 0.10 21.00
N ASN A 37 -6.87 -1.13 21.44
CA ASN A 37 -6.12 -2.11 20.65
C ASN A 37 -7.07 -2.87 19.72
N THR A 38 -6.79 -2.87 18.41
CA THR A 38 -7.63 -3.50 17.36
C THR A 38 -7.17 -4.92 17.00
N GLY A 39 -6.31 -5.55 17.81
CA GLY A 39 -5.76 -6.88 17.53
C GLY A 39 -6.71 -8.04 17.82
N SER A 40 -7.77 -7.84 18.61
CA SER A 40 -8.76 -8.88 18.96
C SER A 40 -10.09 -8.27 19.42
N SER A 41 -11.11 -9.13 19.63
CA SER A 41 -12.47 -8.78 20.08
C SER A 41 -13.34 -8.03 19.05
N THR A 42 -14.57 -7.67 19.43
CA THR A 42 -15.49 -6.87 18.59
C THR A 42 -15.89 -5.61 19.35
N HIS A 43 -15.27 -4.49 18.99
CA HIS A 43 -15.54 -3.16 19.55
C HIS A 43 -15.62 -2.11 18.44
N SER A 44 -16.07 -0.90 18.77
CA SER A 44 -16.43 0.14 17.80
C SER A 44 -15.31 0.49 16.80
N PRO A 45 -14.03 0.66 17.18
CA PRO A 45 -12.94 0.88 16.23
C PRO A 45 -12.83 -0.19 15.14
N ILE A 46 -12.99 -1.47 15.49
CA ILE A 46 -12.96 -2.57 14.51
C ILE A 46 -14.17 -2.49 13.57
N LEU A 47 -15.35 -2.11 14.08
CA LEU A 47 -16.55 -1.93 13.25
C LEU A 47 -16.39 -0.75 12.27
N VAL A 48 -15.76 0.34 12.71
CA VAL A 48 -15.43 1.50 11.86
C VAL A 48 -14.47 1.07 10.76
N GLU A 49 -13.37 0.37 11.09
CA GLU A 49 -12.41 -0.13 10.10
C GLU A 49 -13.09 -1.03 9.05
N ARG A 50 -13.91 -1.99 9.49
CA ARG A 50 -14.66 -2.88 8.58
C ARG A 50 -15.59 -2.10 7.65
N THR A 51 -16.20 -1.02 8.15
CA THR A 51 -17.08 -0.16 7.35
C THR A 51 -16.28 0.59 6.29
N VAL A 52 -15.13 1.16 6.64
CA VAL A 52 -14.23 1.83 5.69
C VAL A 52 -13.73 0.85 4.63
N ILE A 53 -13.30 -0.37 5.03
CA ILE A 53 -12.88 -1.42 4.08
C ILE A 53 -14.01 -1.79 3.13
N LYS A 54 -15.25 -1.91 3.62
CA LYS A 54 -16.43 -2.18 2.79
C LYS A 54 -16.63 -1.08 1.74
N TRP A 55 -16.51 0.19 2.13
CA TRP A 55 -16.61 1.31 1.18
C TRP A 55 -15.49 1.29 0.14
N MET A 56 -14.26 1.00 0.54
CA MET A 56 -13.13 0.88 -0.39
C MET A 56 -13.35 -0.28 -1.38
N ARG A 57 -13.83 -1.43 -0.92
CA ARG A 57 -14.19 -2.55 -1.80
C ARG A 57 -15.24 -2.14 -2.84
N GLN A 58 -16.26 -1.41 -2.42
CA GLN A 58 -17.30 -0.91 -3.32
C GLN A 58 -16.73 0.07 -4.35
N LEU A 59 -15.89 1.01 -3.90
CA LEU A 59 -15.25 2.01 -4.76
C LEU A 59 -14.40 1.37 -5.86
N PHE A 60 -13.66 0.31 -5.54
CA PHE A 60 -12.79 -0.40 -6.49
C PHE A 60 -13.49 -1.56 -7.23
N GLY A 61 -14.79 -1.78 -7.02
CA GLY A 61 -15.54 -2.84 -7.68
C GLY A 61 -15.19 -4.26 -7.23
N PHE A 62 -14.65 -4.43 -6.02
CA PHE A 62 -14.33 -5.75 -5.45
C PHE A 62 -15.58 -6.41 -4.85
N THR A 63 -16.34 -7.08 -5.72
CA THR A 63 -17.64 -7.70 -5.39
C THR A 63 -17.55 -9.08 -4.78
N HIS A 64 -16.41 -9.77 -4.88
CA HIS A 64 -16.24 -11.10 -4.33
C HIS A 64 -16.41 -11.09 -2.81
N GLU A 65 -17.18 -12.03 -2.24
CA GLU A 65 -17.50 -12.09 -0.81
C GLU A 65 -16.25 -12.07 0.08
N ASN A 66 -15.24 -12.87 -0.29
CA ASN A 66 -13.95 -13.00 0.38
C ASN A 66 -12.96 -11.85 0.12
N SER A 67 -13.33 -10.80 -0.63
CA SER A 67 -12.48 -9.60 -0.71
C SER A 67 -12.40 -8.93 0.66
N GLY A 68 -11.24 -8.40 1.02
CA GLY A 68 -11.01 -7.79 2.33
C GLY A 68 -9.97 -6.70 2.27
N GLY A 69 -9.53 -6.26 3.44
CA GLY A 69 -8.50 -5.24 3.57
C GLY A 69 -8.07 -5.10 5.02
N LEU A 70 -7.10 -4.24 5.24
CA LEU A 70 -6.59 -3.85 6.55
C LEU A 70 -6.16 -2.40 6.47
N ILE A 71 -6.53 -1.56 7.45
CA ILE A 71 -5.98 -0.21 7.55
C ILE A 71 -4.63 -0.31 8.24
N VAL A 72 -3.62 0.34 7.67
CA VAL A 72 -2.24 0.28 8.15
C VAL A 72 -1.62 1.65 8.26
N SER A 73 -0.51 1.73 8.99
CA SER A 73 0.27 2.94 9.25
C SER A 73 1.05 3.41 8.02
N GLY A 74 0.31 3.88 7.02
CA GLY A 74 0.86 4.52 5.82
C GLY A 74 1.01 3.59 4.62
N THR A 75 1.13 4.21 3.45
CA THR A 75 1.14 3.52 2.15
C THR A 75 2.38 2.67 1.92
N SER A 76 3.52 3.00 2.53
CA SER A 76 4.72 2.17 2.47
C SER A 76 4.51 0.81 3.14
N VAL A 77 3.86 0.76 4.30
CA VAL A 77 3.51 -0.52 4.97
C VAL A 77 2.48 -1.28 4.15
N ALA A 78 1.49 -0.58 3.60
CA ALA A 78 0.52 -1.20 2.68
C ALA A 78 1.22 -1.85 1.48
N THR A 79 2.22 -1.18 0.88
CA THR A 79 3.02 -1.71 -0.23
C THR A 79 3.72 -3.01 0.14
N VAL A 80 4.34 -3.06 1.33
CA VAL A 80 5.00 -4.26 1.85
C VAL A 80 3.98 -5.41 1.99
N LEU A 81 2.83 -5.14 2.60
CA LEU A 81 1.79 -6.16 2.79
C LEU A 81 1.21 -6.65 1.46
N CYS A 82 0.98 -5.76 0.50
CA CYS A 82 0.57 -6.15 -0.85
C CYS A 82 1.57 -7.11 -1.50
N MET A 83 2.88 -6.85 -1.37
CA MET A 83 3.92 -7.74 -1.88
C MET A 83 3.96 -9.08 -1.15
N VAL A 84 3.78 -9.09 0.18
CA VAL A 84 3.68 -10.33 0.98
C VAL A 84 2.49 -11.18 0.56
N VAL A 85 1.34 -10.56 0.31
CA VAL A 85 0.14 -11.26 -0.16
C VAL A 85 0.33 -11.75 -1.60
N ALA A 86 0.87 -10.92 -2.50
CA ALA A 86 1.09 -11.29 -3.89
C ALA A 86 2.04 -12.49 -4.05
N ARG A 87 3.12 -12.56 -3.27
CA ARG A 87 4.09 -13.68 -3.33
C ARG A 87 3.53 -15.01 -2.82
N GLN A 88 2.45 -14.99 -2.03
CA GLN A 88 1.91 -16.20 -1.41
C GLN A 88 1.28 -17.16 -2.43
N ARG A 89 0.77 -16.64 -3.55
CA ARG A 89 0.13 -17.44 -4.60
C ARG A 89 1.13 -18.26 -5.41
N PRO A 90 2.23 -17.69 -5.96
CA PRO A 90 3.21 -18.45 -6.72
C PRO A 90 4.20 -19.26 -5.85
N LEU A 91 4.44 -18.88 -4.59
CA LEU A 91 5.41 -19.56 -3.72
C LEU A 91 4.73 -20.44 -2.68
N THR A 92 4.73 -21.76 -2.92
CA THR A 92 4.19 -22.74 -1.97
C THR A 92 5.01 -22.77 -0.68
N LYS A 93 4.34 -22.81 0.48
CA LYS A 93 4.95 -22.94 1.81
C LYS A 93 6.03 -21.89 2.16
N VAL A 94 6.09 -20.75 1.46
CA VAL A 94 7.11 -19.70 1.69
C VAL A 94 7.10 -19.15 3.12
N ARG A 95 5.95 -19.19 3.81
CA ARG A 95 5.83 -18.78 5.22
C ARG A 95 6.53 -19.72 6.19
N GLN A 96 6.68 -21.00 5.83
CA GLN A 96 7.36 -22.01 6.64
C GLN A 96 8.82 -22.17 6.22
N ASP A 97 9.05 -22.30 4.91
CA ASP A 97 10.36 -22.69 4.37
C ASP A 97 11.28 -21.50 4.11
N GLY A 98 10.75 -20.27 4.15
CA GLY A 98 11.46 -19.08 3.68
C GLY A 98 11.61 -19.06 2.15
N LEU A 99 12.53 -18.21 1.67
CA LEU A 99 12.77 -17.96 0.23
C LEU A 99 13.85 -18.86 -0.39
N VAL A 100 14.60 -19.60 0.43
CA VAL A 100 15.68 -20.47 -0.05
C VAL A 100 15.10 -21.55 -0.99
N ASN A 101 15.74 -21.75 -2.14
CA ASN A 101 15.31 -22.69 -3.19
C ASN A 101 13.89 -22.43 -3.76
N LYS A 102 13.31 -21.25 -3.55
CA LYS A 102 12.06 -20.85 -4.20
C LYS A 102 12.34 -20.18 -5.56
N PRO A 103 11.41 -20.25 -6.53
CA PRO A 103 11.53 -19.51 -7.78
C PRO A 103 11.73 -18.01 -7.52
N ARG A 104 12.57 -17.40 -8.35
CA ARG A 104 12.75 -15.94 -8.35
C ARG A 104 11.45 -15.28 -8.80
N LEU A 105 11.02 -14.25 -8.08
CA LEU A 105 9.88 -13.43 -8.46
C LEU A 105 10.38 -12.13 -9.10
N ILE A 106 9.77 -11.74 -10.21
CA ILE A 106 10.07 -10.49 -10.90
C ILE A 106 8.87 -9.55 -10.76
N THR A 107 9.17 -8.31 -10.36
CA THR A 107 8.18 -7.23 -10.24
C THR A 107 8.29 -6.31 -11.43
N TYR A 108 7.18 -6.09 -12.13
CA TYR A 108 7.12 -5.09 -13.19
C TYR A 108 6.48 -3.82 -12.65
N ALA A 109 7.11 -2.67 -12.87
CA ALA A 109 6.63 -1.39 -12.38
C ALA A 109 7.07 -0.24 -13.28
N SER A 110 6.31 0.86 -13.31
CA SER A 110 6.67 2.09 -14.05
C SER A 110 8.05 2.63 -13.64
N THR A 111 8.74 3.31 -14.55
CA THR A 111 9.90 4.17 -14.24
C THR A 111 9.57 5.20 -13.16
N GLU A 112 8.33 5.69 -13.12
CA GLU A 112 7.84 6.70 -12.16
C GLU A 112 7.34 6.12 -10.84
N THR A 113 7.49 4.80 -10.62
CA THR A 113 6.95 4.14 -9.42
C THR A 113 7.64 4.63 -8.15
N HIS A 114 6.84 4.92 -7.13
CA HIS A 114 7.31 5.37 -5.82
C HIS A 114 8.34 4.41 -5.19
N ILE A 115 9.34 4.98 -4.52
CA ILE A 115 10.47 4.25 -3.96
C ILE A 115 10.09 3.17 -2.94
N SER A 116 8.90 3.27 -2.33
CA SER A 116 8.39 2.26 -1.37
C SER A 116 8.33 0.85 -1.98
N VAL A 117 8.14 0.71 -3.28
CA VAL A 117 8.14 -0.60 -3.96
C VAL A 117 9.51 -1.25 -3.90
N VAL A 118 10.57 -0.50 -4.20
CA VAL A 118 11.95 -1.00 -4.10
C VAL A 118 12.29 -1.33 -2.65
N ARG A 119 11.92 -0.46 -1.72
CA ARG A 119 12.13 -0.71 -0.28
C ARG A 119 11.38 -1.94 0.22
N ALA A 120 10.19 -2.21 -0.30
CA ALA A 120 9.45 -3.43 0.02
C ALA A 120 10.18 -4.68 -0.51
N LEU A 121 10.73 -4.65 -1.72
CA LEU A 121 11.51 -5.78 -2.26
C LEU A 121 12.79 -6.04 -1.46
N GLU A 122 13.47 -4.98 -1.03
CA GLU A 122 14.64 -5.07 -0.15
C GLU A 122 14.26 -5.66 1.21
N LEU A 123 13.20 -5.13 1.84
CA LEU A 123 12.74 -5.57 3.16
C LEU A 123 12.25 -7.02 3.15
N LEU A 124 11.67 -7.47 2.04
CA LEU A 124 11.17 -8.84 1.88
C LEU A 124 12.22 -9.82 1.36
N GLU A 125 13.47 -9.36 1.21
CA GLU A 125 14.59 -10.14 0.66
C GLU A 125 14.32 -10.74 -0.72
N LEU A 126 13.42 -10.11 -1.49
CA LEU A 126 13.16 -10.47 -2.88
C LEU A 126 14.25 -9.91 -3.80
N GLY A 127 14.90 -8.80 -3.39
CA GLY A 127 16.05 -8.21 -4.05
C GLY A 127 15.71 -6.94 -4.84
N SER A 128 16.52 -5.89 -4.67
CA SER A 128 16.30 -4.58 -5.33
C SER A 128 16.48 -4.61 -6.84
N LYS A 129 17.15 -5.64 -7.37
CA LYS A 129 17.28 -5.89 -8.82
C LYS A 129 16.09 -6.67 -9.40
N MET A 130 15.12 -7.07 -8.57
CA MET A 130 13.94 -7.84 -8.98
C MET A 130 12.76 -6.95 -9.37
N ILE A 131 13.06 -5.73 -9.79
CA ILE A 131 12.12 -4.78 -10.35
C ILE A 131 12.57 -4.42 -11.76
N LEU A 132 11.78 -4.81 -12.75
CA LEU A 132 11.98 -4.39 -14.12
C LEU A 132 11.13 -3.14 -14.37
N ARG A 133 11.82 -2.06 -14.76
CA ARG A 133 11.20 -0.75 -14.98
C ARG A 133 10.62 -0.69 -16.38
N VAL A 134 9.30 -0.60 -16.45
CA VAL A 134 8.57 -0.47 -17.71
C VAL A 134 8.54 1.00 -18.12
N PRO A 135 8.90 1.34 -19.37
CA PRO A 135 8.82 2.70 -19.88
C PRO A 135 7.42 3.30 -19.80
N THR A 136 7.37 4.63 -19.72
CA THR A 136 6.14 5.41 -19.76
C THR A 136 6.00 6.23 -21.03
N ASP A 137 4.77 6.63 -21.35
CA ASP A 137 4.45 7.61 -22.40
C ASP A 137 4.68 9.06 -21.92
N GLU A 138 4.41 10.04 -22.79
CA GLU A 138 4.53 11.47 -22.42
C GLU A 138 3.59 11.92 -21.28
N ASN A 139 2.59 11.11 -20.94
CA ASN A 139 1.66 11.34 -19.84
C ASN A 139 2.02 10.53 -18.58
N PHE A 140 3.23 9.96 -18.53
CA PHE A 140 3.74 9.14 -17.44
C PHE A 140 2.93 7.85 -17.19
N ARG A 141 2.19 7.36 -18.18
CA ARG A 141 1.45 6.09 -18.11
C ARG A 141 2.32 4.95 -18.61
N ILE A 142 2.20 3.77 -18.00
CA ILE A 142 2.93 2.57 -18.44
C ILE A 142 2.57 2.26 -19.90
N LYS A 143 3.58 2.04 -20.73
CA LYS A 143 3.40 1.49 -22.08
C LYS A 143 3.05 0.01 -22.00
N ILE A 144 1.77 -0.31 -22.20
CA ILE A 144 1.24 -1.67 -22.00
C ILE A 144 1.84 -2.68 -22.98
N ASP A 145 2.15 -2.26 -24.20
CA ASP A 145 2.75 -3.16 -25.19
C ASP A 145 4.20 -3.51 -24.79
N ASP A 146 4.98 -2.54 -24.32
CA ASP A 146 6.32 -2.80 -23.74
C ASP A 146 6.23 -3.75 -22.55
N LEU A 147 5.26 -3.56 -21.63
CA LEU A 147 5.03 -4.48 -20.52
C LEU A 147 4.78 -5.92 -20.99
N LYS A 148 3.92 -6.11 -22.00
CA LYS A 148 3.62 -7.43 -22.55
C LYS A 148 4.87 -8.07 -23.16
N THR A 149 5.63 -7.32 -23.96
CA THR A 149 6.87 -7.81 -24.56
C THR A 149 7.90 -8.19 -23.50
N MET A 150 8.04 -7.40 -22.43
CA MET A 150 8.92 -7.73 -21.31
C MET A 150 8.52 -9.03 -20.62
N ILE A 151 7.22 -9.23 -20.34
CA ILE A 151 6.70 -10.46 -19.73
C ILE A 151 6.91 -11.68 -20.64
N GLN A 152 6.79 -11.54 -21.95
CA GLN A 152 6.98 -12.64 -22.90
C GLN A 152 8.44 -13.09 -23.05
N ASN A 153 9.39 -12.20 -22.78
CA ASN A 153 10.83 -12.44 -22.91
C ASN A 153 11.48 -12.94 -21.60
N ASP A 154 10.69 -13.08 -20.53
CA ASP A 154 11.09 -13.58 -19.21
C ASP A 154 10.73 -15.07 -19.07
#